data_AF-A0A1B3LNB9-F1
#
_entry.id   AF-A0A1B3LNB9-F1
#
_cell.length_a   1.000
_cell.length_b   1.000
_cell.length_c   1.000
_cell.angle_alpha   90.00
_cell.angle_beta   90.00
_cell.angle_gamma   90.00
#
_symmetry.space_group_name_H-M   'P 1'
#
loop_
_entity.id
_entity.type
_entity.pdbx_description
1 polymer ?
#
loop_
_entity_poly.entity_id
_entity_poly.type
_entity_poly.pdbx_seq_one_letter_code
_entity_poly.pdbx_strand_id
1 'polypeptide(L)'
;MNEKLGRSLDDFEAGRIDMDALIATWRLHGVEDAHVPAKWREVLDGLLMRLESARLFSQDSCSFSRSELLATMREWLARAQAQAQVQAQQ
;
A
#
# COMPACT_ATOMS: atom_id res chain seq x y z
N MET A 1 13.23 3.83 -1.89
CA MET A 1 11.82 4.08 -2.22
C MET A 1 10.91 2.98 -1.65
N ASN A 2 11.07 1.73 -2.08
CA ASN A 2 10.23 0.61 -1.65
C ASN A 2 10.39 0.17 -0.18
N GLU A 3 11.59 0.32 0.39
CA GLU A 3 11.80 0.01 1.82
C GLU A 3 10.93 0.87 2.74
N LYS A 4 10.62 2.12 2.36
CA LYS A 4 9.73 2.98 3.16
C LYS A 4 8.29 2.47 3.17
N LEU A 5 7.80 1.96 2.05
CA LEU A 5 6.44 1.40 1.92
C LEU A 5 6.31 0.08 2.67
N GLY A 6 7.32 -0.79 2.57
CA GLY A 6 7.37 -2.02 3.36
C GLY A 6 7.45 -1.72 4.86
N ARG A 7 8.32 -0.79 5.26
CA ARG A 7 8.46 -0.34 6.65
C ARG A 7 7.17 0.24 7.21
N SER A 8 6.45 1.06 6.46
CA SER A 8 5.21 1.68 6.96
C SER A 8 4.12 0.63 7.24
N LEU A 9 4.05 -0.45 6.48
CA LEU A 9 3.16 -1.58 6.79
C LEU A 9 3.56 -2.27 8.11
N ASP A 10 4.84 -2.53 8.31
CA ASP A 10 5.36 -3.09 9.57
C ASP A 10 5.13 -2.15 10.77
N ASP A 11 5.35 -0.85 10.58
CA ASP A 11 5.10 0.16 11.62
C ASP A 11 3.61 0.26 11.95
N PHE A 12 2.71 0.08 10.97
CA PHE A 12 1.26 0.04 11.19
C PHE A 12 0.83 -1.22 11.94
N GLU A 13 1.34 -2.40 11.55
CA GLU A 13 1.07 -3.66 12.27
C GLU A 13 1.59 -3.63 13.71
N ALA A 14 2.73 -2.99 13.94
CA ALA A 14 3.29 -2.76 15.27
C ALA A 14 2.58 -1.64 16.06
N GLY A 15 1.58 -0.96 15.49
CA GLY A 15 0.86 0.14 16.13
C GLY A 15 1.70 1.40 16.33
N ARG A 16 2.82 1.57 15.60
CA ARG A 16 3.70 2.75 15.67
C ARG A 16 3.17 3.92 14.85
N ILE A 17 2.39 3.64 13.82
CA ILE A 17 1.71 4.64 12.99
C ILE A 17 0.22 4.32 12.86
N ASP A 18 -0.61 5.35 12.66
CA ASP A 18 -2.03 5.20 12.36
C ASP A 18 -2.27 4.95 10.86
N MET A 19 -3.48 4.49 10.52
CA MET A 19 -3.93 4.28 9.15
C MET A 19 -3.80 5.54 8.28
N ASP A 20 -4.00 6.75 8.84
CA ASP A 20 -3.77 8.01 8.12
C ASP A 20 -2.33 8.15 7.63
N ALA A 21 -1.39 7.93 8.55
CA ALA A 21 0.04 8.05 8.27
C ALA A 21 0.50 6.98 7.27
N LEU A 22 -0.08 5.77 7.33
CA LEU A 22 0.13 4.73 6.34
C LEU A 22 -0.34 5.20 4.95
N ILE A 23 -1.59 5.65 4.82
CA ILE A 23 -2.17 6.12 3.55
C ILE A 23 -1.36 7.28 2.98
N ALA A 24 -1.01 8.27 3.81
CA ALA A 24 -0.22 9.42 3.38
C ALA A 24 1.17 9.00 2.85
N THR A 25 1.84 8.08 3.54
CA THR A 25 3.14 7.53 3.11
C THR A 25 3.01 6.83 1.75
N TRP A 26 1.95 6.05 1.55
CA TRP A 26 1.71 5.33 0.29
C TRP A 26 1.28 6.24 -0.85
N ARG A 27 0.49 7.28 -0.60
CA ARG A 27 0.15 8.33 -1.59
C ARG A 27 1.39 9.09 -2.04
N LEU A 28 2.28 9.42 -1.09
CA LEU A 28 3.48 10.21 -1.37
C LEU A 28 4.54 9.38 -2.09
N HIS A 29 4.79 8.15 -1.65
CA HIS A 29 5.91 7.33 -2.11
C HIS A 29 5.54 6.18 -3.07
N GLY A 30 4.25 5.79 -3.13
CA GLY A 30 3.79 4.62 -3.89
C GLY A 30 3.87 4.75 -5.41
N VAL A 31 4.04 5.97 -5.93
CA VAL A 31 4.07 6.28 -7.37
C VAL A 31 5.33 7.03 -7.79
N GLU A 32 6.32 7.20 -6.91
CA GLU A 32 7.54 7.95 -7.24
C GLU A 32 8.42 7.22 -8.28
N ASP A 33 8.16 5.94 -8.51
CA ASP A 33 8.84 5.18 -9.55
C ASP A 33 8.13 5.39 -10.91
N ALA A 34 8.76 6.20 -11.76
CA ALA A 34 8.24 6.53 -13.08
C ALA A 34 8.07 5.31 -14.00
N HIS A 35 8.71 4.18 -13.68
CA HIS A 35 8.62 2.92 -14.43
C HIS A 35 7.43 2.05 -14.02
N VAL A 36 6.59 2.50 -13.09
CA VAL A 36 5.34 1.80 -12.77
C VAL A 36 4.28 2.16 -13.81
N PRO A 37 3.76 1.20 -14.59
CA PRO A 37 2.75 1.49 -15.61
C PRO A 37 1.44 1.98 -14.96
N ALA A 38 0.72 2.86 -15.67
CA ALA A 38 -0.48 3.56 -15.16
C ALA A 38 -1.51 2.61 -14.52
N LYS A 39 -1.74 1.43 -15.12
CA LYS A 39 -2.65 0.40 -14.60
C LYS A 39 -2.36 -0.03 -13.16
N TRP A 40 -1.09 -0.02 -12.72
CA TRP A 40 -0.75 -0.38 -11.34
C TRP A 40 -1.04 0.77 -10.38
N ARG A 41 -0.90 2.02 -10.85
CA ARG A 41 -1.28 3.21 -10.08
C ARG A 41 -2.78 3.26 -9.84
N GLU A 42 -3.58 2.87 -10.83
CA GLU A 42 -5.04 2.74 -10.69
C GLU A 42 -5.40 1.67 -9.65
N VAL A 43 -4.71 0.52 -9.65
CA VAL A 43 -4.90 -0.51 -8.61
C VAL A 43 -4.51 0.01 -7.23
N LEU A 44 -3.38 0.71 -7.12
CA LEU A 44 -2.94 1.32 -5.87
C LEU A 44 -3.97 2.32 -5.34
N ASP A 45 -4.52 3.17 -6.21
CA ASP A 45 -5.56 4.14 -5.85
C ASP A 45 -6.80 3.44 -5.27
N GLY A 46 -7.26 2.37 -5.92
CA GLY A 46 -8.38 1.57 -5.42
C GLY A 46 -8.10 0.90 -4.07
N LEU A 47 -6.87 0.43 -3.84
CA LEU A 47 -6.45 -0.13 -2.54
C LEU A 47 -6.45 0.94 -1.44
N LEU A 48 -5.94 2.13 -1.74
CA LEU A 48 -5.91 3.27 -0.81
C LEU A 48 -7.33 3.75 -0.47
N MET A 49 -8.21 3.88 -1.47
CA MET A 49 -9.61 4.25 -1.24
C MET A 49 -10.33 3.24 -0.33
N ARG A 50 -10.01 1.95 -0.46
CA ARG A 50 -10.57 0.90 0.40
C ARG A 50 -10.05 0.99 1.84
N LEU A 51 -8.78 1.33 2.04
CA LEU A 51 -8.20 1.64 3.36
C LEU A 51 -8.87 2.87 3.99
N GLU A 52 -9.00 3.95 3.24
CA GLU A 52 -9.67 5.19 3.68
C GLU A 52 -11.12 4.91 4.13
N SER A 53 -11.81 4.05 3.39
CA SER A 53 -13.15 3.58 3.77
C SER A 53 -13.12 2.70 5.03
N ALA A 54 -12.18 1.75 5.12
CA ALA A 54 -12.06 0.86 6.28
C ALA A 54 -11.79 1.63 7.59
N ARG A 55 -11.10 2.77 7.50
CA ARG A 55 -10.95 3.71 8.62
C ARG A 55 -12.30 4.26 9.10
N LEU A 56 -13.17 4.69 8.18
CA LEU A 56 -14.46 5.32 8.50
C LEU A 56 -15.46 4.34 9.15
N PHE A 57 -15.33 3.04 8.87
CA PHE A 57 -16.25 1.99 9.35
C PHE A 57 -15.75 1.20 10.57
N SER A 58 -14.65 1.60 11.21
CA SER A 58 -13.97 0.83 12.28
C SER A 58 -14.62 0.90 13.68
N GLN A 59 -15.96 0.82 13.79
CA GLN A 59 -16.62 0.75 15.10
C GLN A 59 -16.80 -0.66 15.67
N ASP A 60 -16.82 -1.75 14.89
CA ASP A 60 -17.12 -3.07 15.50
C ASP A 60 -16.55 -4.34 14.86
N SER A 61 -15.73 -4.32 13.80
CA SER A 61 -15.32 -5.61 13.21
C SER A 61 -14.00 -5.62 12.44
N CYS A 62 -13.36 -6.78 12.59
CA CYS A 62 -12.47 -7.41 11.62
C CYS A 62 -10.98 -7.02 11.68
N SER A 63 -10.31 -7.45 12.76
CA SER A 63 -8.86 -7.71 12.72
C SER A 63 -8.49 -8.57 11.50
N PHE A 64 -9.35 -9.49 11.09
CA PHE A 64 -9.17 -10.35 9.92
C PHE A 64 -9.17 -9.57 8.60
N SER A 65 -10.19 -8.73 8.32
CA SER A 65 -10.20 -7.93 7.08
C SER A 65 -9.08 -6.89 7.04
N ARG A 66 -8.56 -6.46 8.20
CA ARG A 66 -7.41 -5.55 8.26
C ARG A 66 -6.12 -6.25 7.87
N SER A 67 -5.85 -7.44 8.40
CA SER A 67 -4.68 -8.24 8.04
C SER A 67 -4.69 -8.63 6.56
N GLU A 68 -5.84 -9.03 6.02
CA GLU A 68 -6.00 -9.35 4.58
C GLU A 68 -5.72 -8.13 3.68
N LEU A 69 -6.18 -6.94 4.10
CA LEU A 69 -5.94 -5.70 3.36
C LEU A 69 -4.44 -5.33 3.35
N LEU A 70 -3.74 -5.51 4.48
CA LEU A 70 -2.29 -5.31 4.57
C LEU A 70 -1.52 -6.34 3.75
N ALA A 71 -1.94 -7.60 3.77
CA ALA A 71 -1.36 -8.65 2.93
C ALA A 71 -1.49 -8.29 1.44
N THR A 72 -2.67 -7.83 1.02
CA THR A 72 -2.92 -7.35 -0.36
C THR A 72 -1.98 -6.19 -0.74
N MET A 73 -1.74 -5.26 0.18
CA MET A 73 -0.78 -4.17 -0.05
C MET A 73 0.66 -4.67 -0.21
N ARG A 74 1.11 -5.61 0.64
CA ARG A 74 2.45 -6.23 0.53
C ARG A 74 2.61 -6.93 -0.82
N GLU A 75 1.59 -7.67 -1.25
CA GLU A 75 1.59 -8.33 -2.56
C GLU A 75 1.64 -7.33 -3.71
N TRP A 76 0.85 -6.26 -3.66
CA TRP A 76 0.89 -5.21 -4.67
C TRP A 76 2.29 -4.60 -4.78
N LEU A 77 2.91 -4.29 -3.65
CA LEU A 77 4.26 -3.72 -3.59
C LEU A 77 5.28 -4.64 -4.27
N ALA A 78 5.31 -5.92 -3.89
CA ALA A 78 6.23 -6.90 -4.46
C ALA A 78 6.06 -7.04 -5.98
N ARG A 79 4.80 -7.06 -6.47
CA ARG A 79 4.52 -7.18 -7.90
C ARG A 79 4.85 -5.89 -8.66
N ALA A 80 4.54 -4.72 -8.11
CA ALA A 80 4.86 -3.43 -8.70
C ALA A 80 6.38 -3.26 -8.85
N GLN A 81 7.15 -3.70 -7.85
CA GLN A 81 8.62 -3.74 -7.92
C GLN A 81 9.13 -4.65 -9.03
N ALA A 82 8.66 -5.89 -9.07
CA ALA A 82 9.07 -6.84 -10.10
C ALA A 82 8.76 -6.29 -11.50
N GLN A 83 7.60 -5.66 -11.69
CA GLN A 83 7.23 -5.03 -12.96
C GLN A 83 8.11 -3.83 -13.30
N ALA A 84 8.36 -2.92 -12.34
CA ALA A 84 9.23 -1.76 -12.57
C ALA A 84 10.65 -2.19 -12.97
N GLN A 85 11.20 -3.23 -12.33
CA GLN A 85 12.49 -3.81 -12.70
C GLN A 85 12.50 -4.43 -14.10
N VAL A 86 11.43 -5.16 -14.47
CA VAL A 86 11.29 -5.76 -15.81
C VAL A 86 11.18 -4.69 -16.89
N GLN A 87 10.56 -3.54 -16.60
CA GLN A 87 10.47 -2.42 -17.55
C GLN A 87 11.76 -1.61 -17.64
N ALA A 88 12.51 -1.46 -16.54
CA ALA A 88 13.81 -0.78 -16.56
C ALA A 88 14.89 -1.54 -17.36
N GLN A 89 14.67 -2.83 -17.64
CA GLN A 89 15.58 -3.70 -18.41
C GLN A 89 15.16 -3.90 -19.88
N GLN A 90 14.05 -3.30 -20.31
CA GLN A 90 13.56 -3.33 -21.69
C GLN A 90 13.81 -1.98 -22.38
#